data_AF-A0A6P5YT32-F1
#
_entry.id   AF-A0A6P5YT32-F1
#
_cell.length_a   1.000
_cell.length_b   1.000
_cell.length_c   1.000
_cell.angle_alpha   90.00
_cell.angle_beta   90.00
_cell.angle_gamma   90.00
#
_symmetry.space_group_name_H-M   'P 1'
#
loop_
_entity.id
_entity.type
_entity.pdbx_description
1 polymer ?
#
loop_
_entity_poly.entity_id
_entity_poly.type
_entity_poly.pdbx_seq_one_letter_code
_entity_poly.pdbx_strand_id
1 'polypeptide(L)'
;MATKILASLSHGFENECKEIHDSWGRLNQLIRALASRTQLECRRIRETYKEMYGEDLITLLQETSMSSNRNEPGVSPKTCAALSLWMLDPHERDANFAREAIQQDDANYKALVEIFVGRKSSHIALIKQAYQSRYKSQLDQDIVNIEPPHPYQKILVALATSHKAHQADVSQHIAKCDARRLYETGEGSPGAIDEGIALEIFTKRSIPQLKLTFSFYKHIYGHDYTKSIIKGNSGEFEDALKMVIKCICNPPNYYAKTLFASIREMTADRGALARVMVSRAEIDMDEIQRVFRIKYGVELRKAICDSIPSGDYRDFLLALANKTATAPSKASFKKDQLKVHLGSNGVLTVSGERPLEGTGWIRFRKEFNPPKDCKSNEIRARFGSGILYITIPKKVTPKAPQQYPLTPVQQASATSQDKGKLEQKISSQSKKVADTFTAKQSGAREVMTSPNENVALPKARPKSFISRLKMERKTAMKVGASVTVLALLFTMLFYAIKVYAPIIMHV
;
A
#
# COMPACT_ATOMS: atom_id res chain seq x y z
N MET A 1 -51.16 -11.95 -10.96
CA MET A 1 -51.05 -10.51 -11.32
C MET A 1 -49.81 -9.91 -10.66
N ALA A 2 -48.62 -10.20 -11.18
CA ALA A 2 -47.37 -9.64 -10.68
C ALA A 2 -46.51 -9.21 -11.87
N THR A 3 -47.04 -8.26 -12.64
CA THR A 3 -46.41 -7.75 -13.86
C THR A 3 -46.65 -6.25 -13.91
N LYS A 4 -45.75 -5.46 -13.30
CA LYS A 4 -45.49 -4.01 -13.46
C LYS A 4 -45.00 -3.38 -12.16
N ILE A 5 -43.74 -3.63 -11.76
CA ILE A 5 -43.02 -2.72 -10.84
C ILE A 5 -41.57 -2.45 -11.31
N LEU A 6 -41.03 -3.17 -12.30
CA LEU A 6 -39.63 -3.01 -12.74
C LEU A 6 -39.38 -1.98 -13.85
N ALA A 7 -40.32 -1.09 -14.17
CA ALA A 7 -40.21 -0.17 -15.32
C ALA A 7 -40.22 1.33 -14.98
N SER A 8 -39.97 1.76 -13.74
CA SER A 8 -40.07 3.18 -13.36
C SER A 8 -38.82 3.81 -12.73
N LEU A 9 -37.62 3.31 -13.03
CA LEU A 9 -36.36 3.94 -12.58
C LEU A 9 -35.39 4.30 -13.73
N SER A 10 -35.77 4.11 -14.99
CA SER A 10 -34.94 4.43 -16.16
C SER A 10 -34.92 5.92 -16.53
N HIS A 11 -35.78 6.76 -15.94
CA HIS A 11 -35.88 8.20 -16.27
C HIS A 11 -34.81 9.12 -15.64
N GLY A 12 -33.66 8.58 -15.20
CA GLY A 12 -32.71 9.35 -14.39
C GLY A 12 -31.66 10.17 -15.15
N PHE A 13 -31.25 9.73 -16.34
CA PHE A 13 -30.06 10.27 -17.02
C PHE A 13 -30.23 10.54 -18.53
N GLU A 14 -31.45 10.44 -19.07
CA GLU A 14 -31.68 10.64 -20.52
C GLU A 14 -31.25 12.04 -21.00
N ASN A 15 -31.49 13.06 -20.18
CA ASN A 15 -31.09 14.44 -20.51
C ASN A 15 -29.57 14.61 -20.44
N GLU A 16 -28.91 14.02 -19.45
CA GLU A 16 -27.45 13.96 -19.38
C GLU A 16 -26.87 13.22 -20.58
N CYS A 17 -27.47 12.10 -20.99
CA CYS A 17 -27.04 11.37 -22.18
C CYS A 17 -27.18 12.21 -23.45
N LYS A 18 -28.27 12.98 -23.59
CA LYS A 18 -28.43 13.97 -24.69
C LYS A 18 -27.37 15.06 -24.61
N GLU A 19 -27.15 15.65 -23.45
CA GLU A 19 -26.11 16.67 -23.25
C GLU A 19 -24.72 16.14 -23.62
N ILE A 20 -24.39 14.90 -23.21
CA ILE A 20 -23.14 14.22 -23.55
C ILE A 20 -23.03 14.00 -25.06
N HIS A 21 -24.10 13.53 -25.69
CA HIS A 21 -24.15 13.27 -27.13
C HIS A 21 -24.01 14.56 -27.95
N ASP A 22 -24.73 15.62 -27.58
CA ASP A 22 -24.67 16.93 -28.24
C ASP A 22 -23.34 17.65 -27.99
N SER A 23 -22.66 17.32 -26.89
CA SER A 23 -21.34 17.84 -26.54
C SER A 23 -20.18 17.06 -27.19
N TRP A 24 -20.47 16.07 -28.04
CA TRP A 24 -19.44 15.31 -28.74
C TRP A 24 -18.68 16.25 -29.71
N GLY A 25 -17.47 16.65 -29.33
CA GLY A 25 -16.68 17.73 -29.99
C GLY A 25 -16.34 18.92 -29.08
N ARG A 26 -16.93 19.01 -27.88
CA ARG A 26 -16.65 20.01 -26.84
C ARG A 26 -16.27 19.34 -25.53
N LEU A 27 -15.05 18.79 -25.46
CA LEU A 27 -14.55 18.03 -24.30
C LEU A 27 -14.69 18.77 -22.95
N ASN A 28 -14.51 20.09 -22.91
CA ASN A 28 -14.73 20.87 -21.70
C ASN A 28 -16.15 20.74 -21.11
N GLN A 29 -17.18 20.65 -21.94
CA GLN A 29 -18.56 20.43 -21.49
C GLN A 29 -18.72 19.01 -20.97
N LEU A 30 -18.20 18.04 -21.72
CA LEU A 30 -18.19 16.62 -21.36
C LEU A 30 -17.48 16.35 -20.02
N ILE A 31 -16.35 17.01 -19.75
CA ILE A 31 -15.60 16.89 -18.49
C ILE A 31 -16.41 17.45 -17.32
N ARG A 32 -17.04 18.62 -17.47
CA ARG A 32 -17.90 19.19 -16.42
C ARG A 32 -19.08 18.26 -16.13
N ALA A 33 -19.67 17.71 -17.18
CA ALA A 33 -20.81 16.80 -17.10
C ALA A 33 -20.45 15.46 -16.41
N LEU A 34 -19.24 14.92 -16.64
CA LEU A 34 -18.85 13.56 -16.21
C LEU A 34 -17.91 13.50 -15.00
N ALA A 35 -16.94 14.41 -14.88
CA ALA A 35 -15.93 14.35 -13.81
C ALA A 35 -16.51 14.64 -12.41
N SER A 36 -17.66 15.31 -12.36
CA SER A 36 -18.41 15.58 -11.13
C SER A 36 -19.26 14.39 -10.67
N ARG A 37 -19.63 13.48 -11.57
CA ARG A 37 -20.54 12.35 -11.33
C ARG A 37 -19.91 11.27 -10.50
N THR A 38 -20.67 10.63 -9.62
CA THR A 38 -20.18 9.49 -8.83
C THR A 38 -19.95 8.26 -9.71
N GLN A 39 -19.16 7.30 -9.26
CA GLN A 39 -18.95 6.04 -10.02
C GLN A 39 -20.27 5.29 -10.30
N LEU A 40 -21.25 5.37 -9.39
CA LEU A 40 -22.59 4.80 -9.60
C LEU A 40 -23.36 5.55 -10.69
N GLU A 41 -23.28 6.88 -10.70
CA GLU A 41 -23.90 7.72 -11.74
C GLU A 41 -23.22 7.50 -13.09
N CYS A 42 -21.89 7.43 -13.15
CA CYS A 42 -21.14 7.11 -14.37
C CYS A 42 -21.60 5.78 -14.98
N ARG A 43 -21.80 4.74 -14.16
CA ARG A 43 -22.33 3.45 -14.63
C ARG A 43 -23.72 3.59 -15.24
N ARG A 44 -24.64 4.27 -14.54
CA ARG A 44 -26.02 4.48 -15.03
C ARG A 44 -26.04 5.29 -16.32
N ILE A 45 -25.25 6.36 -16.39
CA ILE A 45 -25.09 7.17 -17.61
C ILE A 45 -24.60 6.30 -18.77
N ARG A 46 -23.60 5.43 -18.55
CA ARG A 46 -23.09 4.53 -19.59
C ARG A 46 -24.15 3.53 -20.06
N GLU A 47 -24.91 2.93 -19.14
CA GLU A 47 -25.99 2.00 -19.45
C GLU A 47 -27.10 2.70 -20.26
N THR A 48 -27.59 3.85 -19.77
CA THR A 48 -28.62 4.65 -20.46
C THR A 48 -28.14 5.18 -21.81
N TYR A 49 -26.89 5.65 -21.93
CA TYR A 49 -26.33 6.11 -23.20
C TYR A 49 -26.31 4.97 -24.24
N LYS A 50 -25.91 3.76 -23.82
CA LYS A 50 -25.90 2.59 -24.70
C LYS A 50 -27.30 2.17 -25.12
N GLU A 51 -28.28 2.26 -24.23
CA GLU A 51 -29.68 2.00 -24.56
C GLU A 51 -30.25 3.02 -25.56
N MET A 52 -29.88 4.30 -25.42
CA MET A 52 -30.39 5.38 -26.26
C MET A 52 -29.75 5.43 -27.65
N TYR A 53 -28.43 5.22 -27.73
CA TYR A 53 -27.66 5.46 -28.95
C TYR A 53 -27.05 4.18 -29.56
N GLY A 54 -27.15 3.03 -28.89
CA GLY A 54 -26.58 1.77 -29.35
C GLY A 54 -25.05 1.67 -29.22
N GLU A 55 -24.40 2.72 -28.71
CA GLU A 55 -22.94 2.84 -28.63
C GLU A 55 -22.44 2.87 -27.18
N ASP A 56 -21.27 2.30 -26.93
CA ASP A 56 -20.63 2.35 -25.61
C ASP A 56 -19.75 3.60 -25.46
N LEU A 57 -20.11 4.45 -24.50
CA LEU A 57 -19.44 5.74 -24.25
C LEU A 57 -17.94 5.60 -23.98
N ILE A 58 -17.49 4.50 -23.37
CA ILE A 58 -16.08 4.26 -23.08
C ILE A 58 -15.31 3.97 -24.36
N THR A 59 -15.89 3.15 -25.23
CA THR A 59 -15.32 2.81 -26.55
C THR A 59 -15.14 4.09 -27.38
N LEU A 60 -16.16 4.94 -27.42
CA LEU A 60 -16.08 6.23 -28.11
C LEU A 60 -14.97 7.14 -27.55
N LEU A 61 -14.83 7.23 -26.22
CA LEU A 61 -13.75 8.00 -25.58
C LEU A 61 -12.36 7.41 -25.88
N GLN A 62 -12.25 6.08 -25.93
CA GLN A 62 -11.01 5.38 -26.24
C GLN A 62 -10.60 5.59 -27.70
N GLU A 63 -11.52 5.44 -28.66
CA GLU A 63 -11.26 5.70 -30.07
C GLU A 63 -10.81 7.15 -30.30
N THR A 64 -11.46 8.08 -29.63
CA THR A 64 -11.10 9.51 -29.66
C THR A 64 -9.70 9.75 -29.08
N SER A 65 -9.28 8.98 -28.06
CA SER A 65 -7.92 9.06 -27.52
C SER A 65 -6.84 8.46 -28.42
N MET A 66 -7.21 7.53 -29.32
CA MET A 66 -6.28 6.87 -30.24
C MET A 66 -6.20 7.57 -31.60
N SER A 67 -7.21 8.39 -31.95
CA SER A 67 -7.25 9.17 -33.18
C SER A 67 -6.30 10.38 -33.09
N SER A 68 -5.00 10.13 -33.24
CA SER A 68 -3.96 11.17 -33.25
C SER A 68 -3.89 11.98 -34.56
N ASN A 69 -4.81 11.73 -35.51
CA ASN A 69 -4.64 12.09 -36.93
C ASN A 69 -5.75 12.97 -37.52
N ARG A 70 -6.65 13.51 -36.71
CA ARG A 70 -7.49 14.63 -37.16
C ARG A 70 -6.92 15.90 -36.58
N ASN A 71 -6.55 16.84 -37.45
CA ASN A 71 -6.32 18.24 -37.11
C ASN A 71 -7.63 18.90 -36.63
N GLU A 72 -8.40 18.22 -35.77
CA GLU A 72 -9.54 18.80 -35.08
C GLU A 72 -9.01 19.58 -33.88
N PRO A 73 -9.13 20.92 -33.89
CA PRO A 73 -8.71 21.73 -32.77
C PRO A 73 -9.62 21.45 -31.58
N GLY A 74 -9.09 20.84 -30.51
CA GLY A 74 -9.73 20.90 -29.19
C GLY A 74 -9.76 19.60 -28.38
N VAL A 75 -9.44 18.44 -28.95
CA VAL A 75 -9.56 17.16 -28.24
C VAL A 75 -8.20 16.67 -27.75
N SER A 76 -7.95 16.73 -26.43
CA SER A 76 -6.72 16.20 -25.84
C SER A 76 -6.79 14.68 -25.66
N PRO A 77 -5.97 13.87 -26.35
CA PRO A 77 -5.98 12.41 -26.25
C PRO A 77 -5.81 11.92 -24.81
N LYS A 78 -4.93 12.58 -24.06
CA LYS A 78 -4.65 12.31 -22.64
C LYS A 78 -5.89 12.50 -21.77
N THR A 79 -6.75 13.47 -22.11
CA THR A 79 -7.97 13.76 -21.36
C THR A 79 -9.04 12.71 -21.65
N CYS A 80 -9.25 12.35 -22.91
CA CYS A 80 -10.17 11.27 -23.29
C CYS A 80 -9.76 9.94 -22.66
N ALA A 81 -8.46 9.61 -22.65
CA ALA A 81 -7.95 8.43 -21.98
C ALA A 81 -8.27 8.46 -20.47
N ALA A 82 -7.96 9.56 -19.77
CA ALA A 82 -8.22 9.69 -18.33
C ALA A 82 -9.73 9.67 -17.99
N LEU A 83 -10.56 10.26 -18.84
CA LEU A 83 -12.00 10.25 -18.68
C LEU A 83 -12.61 8.87 -18.96
N SER A 84 -12.10 8.16 -19.97
CA SER A 84 -12.49 6.76 -20.22
C SER A 84 -12.22 5.88 -19.00
N LEU A 85 -11.08 6.07 -18.34
CA LEU A 85 -10.73 5.38 -17.10
C LEU A 85 -11.66 5.78 -15.95
N TRP A 86 -12.09 7.04 -15.87
CA TRP A 86 -13.07 7.50 -14.89
C TRP A 86 -14.45 6.84 -15.07
N MET A 87 -14.87 6.64 -16.32
CA MET A 87 -16.16 6.06 -16.67
C MET A 87 -16.22 4.53 -16.52
N LEU A 88 -15.07 3.85 -16.51
CA LEU A 88 -15.01 2.41 -16.24
C LEU A 88 -15.44 2.07 -14.82
N ASP A 89 -16.11 0.93 -14.68
CA ASP A 89 -16.35 0.35 -13.36
C ASP A 89 -15.00 0.12 -12.64
N PRO A 90 -14.94 0.27 -11.30
CA PRO A 90 -13.67 0.21 -10.57
C PRO A 90 -12.82 -1.03 -10.85
N HIS A 91 -13.45 -2.20 -11.07
CA HIS A 91 -12.76 -3.45 -11.34
C HIS A 91 -12.24 -3.55 -12.78
N GLU A 92 -13.00 -3.04 -13.75
CA GLU A 92 -12.59 -2.95 -15.15
C GLU A 92 -11.44 -1.94 -15.29
N ARG A 93 -11.54 -0.80 -14.60
CA ARG A 93 -10.48 0.19 -14.53
C ARG A 93 -9.19 -0.38 -13.97
N ASP A 94 -9.25 -1.08 -12.83
CA ASP A 94 -8.05 -1.71 -12.25
C ASP A 94 -7.48 -2.81 -13.15
N ALA A 95 -8.32 -3.55 -13.89
CA ALA A 95 -7.86 -4.49 -14.91
C ALA A 95 -7.12 -3.77 -16.06
N ASN A 96 -7.61 -2.61 -16.51
CA ASN A 96 -6.91 -1.78 -17.49
C ASN A 96 -5.56 -1.28 -16.96
N PHE A 97 -5.53 -0.75 -15.73
CA PHE A 97 -4.26 -0.33 -15.12
C PHE A 97 -3.27 -1.47 -14.97
N ALA A 98 -3.74 -2.67 -14.65
CA ALA A 98 -2.87 -3.84 -14.60
C ALA A 98 -2.32 -4.20 -15.98
N ARG A 99 -3.15 -4.17 -17.03
CA ARG A 99 -2.73 -4.47 -18.41
C ARG A 99 -1.69 -3.46 -18.90
N GLU A 100 -1.97 -2.17 -18.73
CA GLU A 100 -1.05 -1.08 -19.08
C GLU A 100 0.27 -1.21 -18.31
N ALA A 101 0.23 -1.65 -17.05
CA ALA A 101 1.43 -1.85 -16.26
C ALA A 101 2.30 -3.02 -16.75
N ILE A 102 1.67 -4.08 -17.27
CA ILE A 102 2.36 -5.26 -17.81
C ILE A 102 2.95 -4.99 -19.21
N GLN A 103 2.25 -4.21 -20.04
CA GLN A 103 2.63 -3.99 -21.45
C GLN A 103 3.67 -2.86 -21.67
N GLN A 104 4.08 -2.15 -20.63
CA GLN A 104 5.14 -1.15 -20.74
C GLN A 104 6.50 -1.82 -20.96
N ASP A 105 7.40 -1.16 -21.71
CA ASP A 105 8.78 -1.63 -21.95
C ASP A 105 9.48 -2.02 -20.64
N ASP A 106 9.30 -1.19 -19.60
CA ASP A 106 9.59 -1.54 -18.21
C ASP A 106 8.27 -1.69 -17.45
N ALA A 107 8.00 -2.89 -16.93
CA ALA A 107 6.76 -3.16 -16.23
C ALA A 107 6.55 -2.24 -15.02
N ASN A 108 5.36 -1.64 -14.92
CA ASN A 108 5.03 -0.73 -13.85
C ASN A 108 4.53 -1.48 -12.59
N TYR A 109 5.47 -2.04 -11.85
CA TYR A 109 5.17 -2.76 -10.62
C TYR A 109 4.50 -1.91 -9.54
N LYS A 110 4.66 -0.58 -9.55
CA LYS A 110 3.98 0.31 -8.60
C LYS A 110 2.47 0.25 -8.79
N ALA A 111 2.00 0.35 -10.04
CA ALA A 111 0.58 0.22 -10.36
C ALA A 111 0.01 -1.13 -9.93
N LEU A 112 0.73 -2.23 -10.20
CA LEU A 112 0.32 -3.58 -9.78
C LEU A 112 0.23 -3.69 -8.25
N VAL A 113 1.24 -3.21 -7.53
CA VAL A 113 1.24 -3.21 -6.05
C VAL A 113 0.10 -2.38 -5.50
N GLU A 114 -0.17 -1.19 -6.04
CA GLU A 114 -1.29 -0.33 -5.63
C GLU A 114 -2.64 -1.07 -5.73
N ILE A 115 -2.83 -1.90 -6.75
CA ILE A 115 -4.03 -2.73 -6.93
C ILE A 115 -4.10 -3.81 -5.85
N PHE A 116 -3.08 -4.66 -5.73
CA PHE A 116 -3.12 -5.80 -4.81
C PHE A 116 -3.19 -5.36 -3.34
N VAL A 117 -2.44 -4.34 -2.93
CA VAL A 117 -2.49 -3.88 -1.53
C VAL A 117 -3.69 -2.98 -1.23
N GLY A 118 -4.23 -2.31 -2.26
CA GLY A 118 -5.25 -1.27 -2.12
C GLY A 118 -6.69 -1.76 -2.26
N ARG A 119 -6.92 -3.05 -2.55
CA ARG A 119 -8.24 -3.63 -2.81
C ARG A 119 -8.57 -4.78 -1.86
N LYS A 120 -9.88 -4.99 -1.64
CA LYS A 120 -10.37 -6.13 -0.86
C LYS A 120 -10.24 -7.41 -1.70
N SER A 121 -10.14 -8.57 -1.05
CA SER A 121 -10.06 -9.87 -1.75
C SER A 121 -11.22 -10.10 -2.73
N SER A 122 -12.45 -9.73 -2.36
CA SER A 122 -13.61 -9.81 -3.26
C SER A 122 -13.44 -8.93 -4.51
N HIS A 123 -12.86 -7.74 -4.36
CA HIS A 123 -12.59 -6.85 -5.49
C HIS A 123 -11.45 -7.40 -6.37
N ILE A 124 -10.41 -8.01 -5.79
CA ILE A 124 -9.34 -8.67 -6.55
C ILE A 124 -9.89 -9.81 -7.41
N ALA A 125 -10.84 -10.59 -6.89
CA ALA A 125 -11.52 -11.60 -7.70
C ALA A 125 -12.27 -11.00 -8.90
N LEU A 126 -13.01 -9.90 -8.68
CA LEU A 126 -13.71 -9.19 -9.76
C LEU A 126 -12.75 -8.56 -10.77
N ILE A 127 -11.60 -8.05 -10.32
CA ILE A 127 -10.55 -7.50 -11.21
C ILE A 127 -9.97 -8.61 -12.09
N LYS A 128 -9.67 -9.79 -11.52
CA LYS A 128 -9.18 -10.94 -12.29
C LYS A 128 -10.20 -11.40 -13.32
N GLN A 129 -11.47 -11.44 -12.95
CA GLN A 129 -12.56 -11.76 -13.87
C GLN A 129 -12.65 -10.72 -15.00
N ALA A 130 -12.67 -9.43 -14.68
CA ALA A 130 -12.71 -8.36 -15.68
C ALA A 130 -11.50 -8.42 -16.63
N TYR A 131 -10.32 -8.66 -16.09
CA TYR A 131 -9.08 -8.83 -16.86
C TYR A 131 -9.18 -10.00 -17.83
N GLN A 132 -9.63 -11.18 -17.37
CA GLN A 132 -9.83 -12.35 -18.21
C GLN A 132 -10.88 -12.11 -19.30
N SER A 133 -12.02 -11.52 -18.93
CA SER A 133 -13.10 -11.23 -19.88
C SER A 133 -12.64 -10.28 -20.99
N ARG A 134 -11.86 -9.25 -20.64
CA ARG A 134 -11.40 -8.20 -21.57
C ARG A 134 -10.19 -8.62 -22.41
N TYR A 135 -9.17 -9.20 -21.78
CA TYR A 135 -7.87 -9.46 -22.44
C TYR A 135 -7.64 -10.91 -22.82
N LYS A 136 -8.59 -11.80 -22.48
CA LYS A 136 -8.49 -13.24 -22.74
C LYS A 136 -7.22 -13.88 -22.16
N SER A 137 -6.63 -13.26 -21.14
CA SER A 137 -5.48 -13.76 -20.39
C SER A 137 -5.73 -13.72 -18.88
N GLN A 138 -4.92 -14.43 -18.11
CA GLN A 138 -4.99 -14.48 -16.65
C GLN A 138 -4.02 -13.48 -16.04
N LEU A 139 -4.52 -12.55 -15.21
CA LEU A 139 -3.69 -11.52 -14.58
C LEU A 139 -2.52 -12.13 -13.77
N ASP A 140 -2.78 -13.19 -13.00
CA ASP A 140 -1.73 -13.85 -12.21
C ASP A 140 -0.62 -14.43 -13.11
N GLN A 141 -0.99 -15.00 -14.26
CA GLN A 141 -0.04 -15.59 -15.20
C GLN A 141 0.76 -14.51 -15.95
N ASP A 142 0.08 -13.45 -16.39
CA ASP A 142 0.73 -12.34 -17.08
C ASP A 142 1.78 -11.67 -16.17
N ILE A 143 1.51 -11.54 -14.86
CA ILE A 143 2.49 -11.00 -13.89
C ILE A 143 3.71 -11.92 -13.75
N VAL A 144 3.50 -13.24 -13.69
CA VAL A 144 4.59 -14.23 -13.58
C VAL A 144 5.46 -14.23 -14.84
N ASN A 145 4.88 -13.95 -16.00
CA ASN A 145 5.56 -13.98 -17.30
C ASN A 145 6.21 -12.65 -17.70
N ILE A 146 6.25 -11.65 -16.82
CA ILE A 146 6.99 -10.41 -17.10
C ILE A 146 8.49 -10.74 -17.14
N GLU A 147 9.16 -10.32 -18.20
CA GLU A 147 10.60 -10.49 -18.40
C GLU A 147 11.30 -9.12 -18.42
N PRO A 148 12.52 -8.99 -17.83
CA PRO A 148 13.22 -10.02 -17.05
C PRO A 148 12.59 -10.24 -15.66
N PRO A 149 12.91 -11.36 -14.97
CA PRO A 149 12.34 -11.65 -13.66
C PRO A 149 12.72 -10.58 -12.64
N HIS A 150 11.74 -10.13 -11.85
CA HIS A 150 11.89 -9.01 -10.93
C HIS A 150 11.34 -9.37 -9.53
N PRO A 151 11.97 -8.93 -8.43
CA PRO A 151 11.51 -9.22 -7.06
C PRO A 151 10.04 -8.87 -6.77
N TYR A 152 9.51 -7.83 -7.43
CA TYR A 152 8.08 -7.48 -7.34
C TYR A 152 7.15 -8.62 -7.74
N GLN A 153 7.50 -9.45 -8.73
CA GLN A 153 6.67 -10.59 -9.15
C GLN A 153 6.49 -11.57 -8.00
N LYS A 154 7.57 -11.92 -7.28
CA LYS A 154 7.49 -12.80 -6.10
C LYS A 154 6.52 -12.25 -5.04
N ILE A 155 6.62 -10.96 -4.74
CA ILE A 155 5.75 -10.31 -3.74
C ILE A 155 4.30 -10.22 -4.24
N LEU A 156 4.08 -9.90 -5.52
CA LEU A 156 2.75 -9.84 -6.12
C LEU A 156 2.07 -11.22 -6.14
N VAL A 157 2.81 -12.29 -6.44
CA VAL A 157 2.31 -13.67 -6.38
C VAL A 157 1.94 -14.06 -4.93
N ALA A 158 2.77 -13.68 -3.95
CA ALA A 158 2.45 -13.86 -2.53
C ALA A 158 1.16 -13.12 -2.14
N LEU A 159 1.01 -11.85 -2.53
CA LEU A 159 -0.21 -11.07 -2.29
C LEU A 159 -1.44 -11.65 -3.01
N ALA A 160 -1.29 -12.09 -4.26
CA ALA A 160 -2.35 -12.73 -5.03
C ALA A 160 -2.84 -14.02 -4.37
N THR A 161 -1.92 -14.80 -3.82
CA THR A 161 -2.23 -16.01 -3.05
C THR A 161 -2.92 -15.68 -1.74
N SER A 162 -2.45 -14.63 -1.05
CA SER A 162 -3.08 -14.12 0.16
C SER A 162 -4.56 -13.78 -0.05
N HIS A 163 -4.91 -13.11 -1.14
CA HIS A 163 -6.32 -12.82 -1.42
C HIS A 163 -7.22 -14.05 -1.59
N LYS A 164 -6.67 -15.24 -1.88
CA LYS A 164 -7.42 -16.50 -1.99
C LYS A 164 -7.62 -17.20 -0.63
N ALA A 165 -6.75 -16.94 0.36
CA ALA A 165 -6.56 -17.83 1.51
C ALA A 165 -7.10 -17.33 2.87
N HIS A 166 -7.59 -16.08 2.97
CA HIS A 166 -7.85 -15.47 4.29
C HIS A 166 -9.31 -15.39 4.73
N GLN A 167 -9.52 -15.66 6.02
CA GLN A 167 -10.71 -15.22 6.76
C GLN A 167 -10.57 -13.74 7.16
N ALA A 168 -11.70 -13.05 7.33
CA ALA A 168 -11.77 -11.60 7.43
C ALA A 168 -11.17 -11.00 8.72
N ASP A 169 -11.04 -11.80 9.78
CA ASP A 169 -10.72 -11.27 11.11
C ASP A 169 -9.22 -11.20 11.37
N VAL A 170 -8.78 -10.05 11.91
CA VAL A 170 -7.39 -9.82 12.29
C VAL A 170 -7.10 -10.32 13.70
N SER A 171 -5.94 -10.96 13.88
CA SER A 171 -5.49 -11.50 15.17
C SER A 171 -4.25 -10.76 15.67
N GLN A 172 -4.35 -10.19 16.87
CA GLN A 172 -3.22 -9.55 17.54
C GLN A 172 -2.11 -10.54 17.90
N HIS A 173 -2.47 -11.77 18.28
CA HIS A 173 -1.49 -12.80 18.61
C HIS A 173 -0.63 -13.13 17.38
N ILE A 174 -1.30 -13.41 16.25
CA ILE A 174 -0.62 -13.68 14.97
C ILE A 174 0.26 -12.48 14.57
N ALA A 175 -0.25 -11.26 14.69
CA ALA A 175 0.50 -10.05 14.34
C ALA A 175 1.78 -9.89 15.18
N LYS A 176 1.71 -10.18 16.49
CA LYS A 176 2.89 -10.16 17.38
C LYS A 176 3.87 -11.29 17.03
N CYS A 177 3.38 -12.49 16.74
CA CYS A 177 4.24 -13.60 16.32
C CYS A 177 4.96 -13.28 15.01
N ASP A 178 4.25 -12.83 13.98
CA ASP A 178 4.87 -12.47 12.70
C ASP A 178 5.83 -11.29 12.85
N ALA A 179 5.52 -10.30 13.70
CA ALA A 179 6.43 -9.18 13.96
C ALA A 179 7.75 -9.64 14.59
N ARG A 180 7.70 -10.63 15.50
CA ARG A 180 8.91 -11.24 16.07
C ARG A 180 9.69 -12.01 15.03
N ARG A 181 9.00 -12.82 14.21
CA ARG A 181 9.65 -13.56 13.11
C ARG A 181 10.41 -12.62 12.18
N LEU A 182 9.79 -11.51 11.75
CA LEU A 182 10.43 -10.50 10.91
C LEU A 182 11.65 -9.84 11.56
N TYR A 183 11.67 -9.70 12.89
CA TYR A 183 12.82 -9.17 13.61
C TYR A 183 13.93 -10.21 13.71
N GLU A 184 13.60 -11.42 14.16
CA GLU A 184 14.54 -12.53 14.34
C GLU A 184 15.28 -12.86 13.05
N THR A 185 14.60 -12.83 11.90
CA THR A 185 15.19 -13.11 10.57
C THR A 185 15.61 -11.86 9.81
N GLY A 186 15.67 -10.72 10.49
CA GLY A 186 16.13 -9.43 9.99
C GLY A 186 17.21 -8.88 10.91
N GLU A 187 16.94 -7.76 11.60
CA GLU A 187 17.92 -7.11 12.49
C GLU A 187 18.39 -7.97 13.67
N GLY A 188 17.58 -8.93 14.09
CA GLY A 188 17.89 -9.86 15.17
C GLY A 188 18.96 -10.90 14.79
N SER A 189 19.31 -10.99 13.51
CA SER A 189 20.35 -11.89 12.99
C SER A 189 21.41 -11.10 12.19
N PRO A 190 22.69 -11.50 12.22
CA PRO A 190 23.69 -10.92 11.32
C PRO A 190 23.40 -11.37 9.88
N GLY A 191 22.83 -10.50 9.04
CA GLY A 191 22.56 -10.84 7.64
C GLY A 191 21.56 -9.93 6.93
N ALA A 192 21.31 -10.23 5.65
CA ALA A 192 20.21 -9.65 4.88
C ALA A 192 18.87 -10.24 5.34
N ILE A 193 17.77 -9.64 4.91
CA ILE A 193 16.42 -10.11 5.23
C ILE A 193 16.20 -11.49 4.62
N ASP A 194 15.62 -12.40 5.39
CA ASP A 194 15.13 -13.66 4.85
C ASP A 194 13.91 -13.43 3.93
N GLU A 195 14.15 -13.43 2.61
CA GLU A 195 13.11 -13.27 1.58
C GLU A 195 11.99 -14.30 1.74
N GLY A 196 12.35 -15.55 2.09
CA GLY A 196 11.41 -16.67 2.21
C GLY A 196 10.40 -16.44 3.33
N ILE A 197 10.88 -15.99 4.49
CA ILE A 197 10.01 -15.67 5.64
C ILE A 197 9.11 -14.48 5.35
N ALA A 198 9.66 -13.43 4.70
CA ALA A 198 8.86 -12.28 4.27
C ALA A 198 7.76 -12.72 3.30
N LEU A 199 8.09 -13.48 2.25
CA LEU A 199 7.14 -13.98 1.27
C LEU A 199 6.10 -14.92 1.88
N GLU A 200 6.50 -15.79 2.82
CA GLU A 200 5.57 -16.68 3.53
C GLU A 200 4.53 -15.88 4.32
N ILE A 201 4.96 -14.86 5.06
CA ILE A 201 4.07 -13.97 5.81
C ILE A 201 3.13 -13.23 4.85
N PHE A 202 3.64 -12.68 3.75
CA PHE A 202 2.82 -11.99 2.75
C PHE A 202 1.83 -12.92 2.06
N THR A 203 2.18 -14.20 1.87
CA THR A 203 1.30 -15.24 1.32
C THR A 203 0.18 -15.61 2.29
N LYS A 204 0.51 -15.74 3.58
CA LYS A 204 -0.39 -16.29 4.62
C LYS A 204 -1.15 -15.23 5.42
N ARG A 205 -1.02 -13.94 5.13
CA ARG A 205 -1.71 -12.88 5.88
C ARG A 205 -2.46 -11.91 4.97
N SER A 206 -3.67 -11.54 5.39
CA SER A 206 -4.47 -10.51 4.73
C SER A 206 -3.81 -9.13 4.85
N ILE A 207 -4.12 -8.19 3.95
CA ILE A 207 -3.58 -6.82 4.02
C ILE A 207 -3.85 -6.16 5.39
N PRO A 208 -5.06 -6.25 5.99
CA PRO A 208 -5.30 -5.72 7.33
C PRO A 208 -4.43 -6.40 8.41
N GLN A 209 -4.20 -7.71 8.30
CA GLN A 209 -3.34 -8.45 9.21
C GLN A 209 -1.87 -8.02 9.07
N LEU A 210 -1.36 -7.88 7.85
CA LEU A 210 0.00 -7.37 7.58
C LEU A 210 0.18 -5.97 8.16
N LYS A 211 -0.80 -5.08 7.98
CA LYS A 211 -0.78 -3.73 8.57
C LYS A 211 -0.69 -3.79 10.10
N LEU A 212 -1.44 -4.71 10.73
CA LEU A 212 -1.38 -4.92 12.17
C LEU A 212 -0.02 -5.48 12.62
N THR A 213 0.55 -6.42 11.85
CA THR A 213 1.90 -6.97 12.07
C THR A 213 2.95 -5.85 12.09
N PHE A 214 2.99 -4.99 11.07
CA PHE A 214 3.95 -3.88 11.03
C PHE A 214 3.70 -2.83 12.13
N SER A 215 2.44 -2.63 12.54
CA SER A 215 2.13 -1.78 13.69
C SER A 215 2.68 -2.36 14.99
N PHE A 216 2.57 -3.67 15.21
CA PHE A 216 3.15 -4.33 16.38
C PHE A 216 4.67 -4.38 16.33
N TYR A 217 5.26 -4.58 15.15
CA TYR A 217 6.72 -4.47 14.97
C TYR A 217 7.22 -3.13 15.50
N LYS A 218 6.61 -2.03 15.04
CA LYS A 218 6.95 -0.68 15.54
C LYS A 218 6.77 -0.52 17.04
N HIS A 219 5.70 -1.08 17.59
CA HIS A 219 5.44 -1.01 19.03
C HIS A 219 6.45 -1.81 19.85
N ILE A 220 6.89 -2.97 19.38
CA ILE A 220 7.80 -3.87 20.10
C ILE A 220 9.24 -3.37 20.00
N TYR A 221 9.67 -2.93 18.82
CA TYR A 221 11.07 -2.62 18.54
C TYR A 221 11.39 -1.12 18.49
N GLY A 222 10.37 -0.25 18.47
CA GLY A 222 10.54 1.20 18.56
C GLY A 222 10.70 1.92 17.21
N HIS A 223 10.78 1.18 16.10
CA HIS A 223 10.94 1.74 14.75
C HIS A 223 10.11 1.00 13.69
N ASP A 224 9.83 1.68 12.58
CA ASP A 224 9.12 1.05 11.46
C ASP A 224 9.98 -0.05 10.83
N TYR A 225 9.39 -1.20 10.49
CA TYR A 225 10.10 -2.29 9.81
C TYR A 225 10.82 -1.82 8.54
N THR A 226 10.31 -0.83 7.79
CA THR A 226 11.05 -0.30 6.63
C THR A 226 12.40 0.35 6.97
N LYS A 227 12.64 0.75 8.23
CA LYS A 227 13.93 1.27 8.69
C LYS A 227 14.93 0.17 9.00
N SER A 228 14.44 -1.03 9.33
CA SER A 228 15.26 -2.21 9.57
C SER A 228 15.87 -2.80 8.32
N ILE A 229 15.26 -2.51 7.18
CA ILE A 229 15.76 -2.86 5.87
C ILE A 229 16.94 -1.89 5.56
N ILE A 230 18.14 -2.25 6.04
CA ILE A 230 19.35 -1.41 6.07
C ILE A 230 19.69 -0.85 4.68
N LYS A 231 20.21 0.38 4.65
CA LYS A 231 20.49 1.18 3.44
C LYS A 231 21.87 0.88 2.80
N GLY A 232 22.73 0.09 3.44
CA GLY A 232 24.13 -0.09 3.06
C GLY A 232 24.40 -1.21 2.05
N ASN A 233 23.42 -2.07 1.78
CA ASN A 233 23.55 -3.18 0.83
C ASN A 233 22.19 -3.75 0.40
N SER A 234 21.12 -2.92 0.36
CA SER A 234 19.78 -3.41 0.03
C SER A 234 19.72 -3.84 -1.43
N GLY A 235 19.40 -5.11 -1.67
CA GLY A 235 19.12 -5.63 -2.99
C GLY A 235 17.77 -5.13 -3.53
N GLU A 236 17.49 -5.50 -4.77
CA GLU A 236 16.26 -5.13 -5.48
C GLU A 236 15.00 -5.63 -4.73
N PHE A 237 15.10 -6.76 -4.03
CA PHE A 237 14.00 -7.31 -3.22
C PHE A 237 13.67 -6.43 -2.03
N GLU A 238 14.67 -5.97 -1.28
CA GLU A 238 14.49 -5.08 -0.14
C GLU A 238 13.80 -3.77 -0.53
N ASP A 239 14.18 -3.20 -1.67
CA ASP A 239 13.58 -1.96 -2.15
C ASP A 239 12.14 -2.16 -2.64
N ALA A 240 11.87 -3.30 -3.29
CA ALA A 240 10.52 -3.72 -3.62
C ALA A 240 9.66 -3.89 -2.36
N LEU A 241 10.18 -4.60 -1.35
CA LEU A 241 9.50 -4.85 -0.08
C LEU A 241 9.23 -3.54 0.68
N LYS A 242 10.21 -2.62 0.76
CA LYS A 242 10.02 -1.28 1.34
C LYS A 242 8.88 -0.53 0.65
N MET A 243 8.78 -0.61 -0.68
CA MET A 243 7.73 0.06 -1.44
C MET A 243 6.35 -0.50 -1.08
N VAL A 244 6.20 -1.82 -1.11
CA VAL A 244 4.95 -2.52 -0.77
C VAL A 244 4.50 -2.22 0.67
N ILE A 245 5.43 -2.27 1.65
CA ILE A 245 5.10 -1.96 3.06
C ILE A 245 4.65 -0.50 3.22
N LYS A 246 5.26 0.46 2.49
CA LYS A 246 4.81 1.86 2.51
C LYS A 246 3.38 1.99 2.01
N CYS A 247 3.02 1.28 0.93
CA CYS A 247 1.64 1.24 0.42
C CYS A 247 0.66 0.66 1.45
N ILE A 248 1.04 -0.42 2.15
CA ILE A 248 0.17 -1.07 3.17
C ILE A 248 0.00 -0.17 4.41
N CYS A 249 1.09 0.37 4.95
CA CYS A 249 1.09 1.01 6.27
C CYS A 249 0.59 2.45 6.23
N ASN A 250 0.95 3.21 5.19
CA ASN A 250 0.59 4.61 5.06
C ASN A 250 0.22 4.97 3.60
N PRO A 251 -0.91 4.44 3.08
CA PRO A 251 -1.37 4.71 1.72
C PRO A 251 -1.47 6.21 1.39
N PRO A 252 -2.02 7.08 2.25
CA PRO A 252 -2.11 8.51 1.93
C PRO A 252 -0.76 9.20 1.73
N ASN A 253 0.24 8.88 2.55
CA ASN A 253 1.61 9.39 2.35
C ASN A 253 2.29 8.79 1.13
N TYR A 254 1.98 7.55 0.76
CA TYR A 254 2.43 6.96 -0.49
C TYR A 254 1.85 7.73 -1.68
N TYR A 255 0.52 7.86 -1.76
CA TYR A 255 -0.14 8.55 -2.86
C TYR A 255 0.22 10.03 -2.94
N ALA A 256 0.37 10.73 -1.81
CA ALA A 256 0.83 12.11 -1.79
C ALA A 256 2.24 12.25 -2.41
N LYS A 257 3.15 11.29 -2.14
CA LYS A 257 4.47 11.26 -2.77
C LYS A 257 4.39 10.99 -4.26
N THR A 258 3.56 10.02 -4.66
CA THR A 258 3.34 9.67 -6.06
C THR A 258 2.81 10.88 -6.83
N LEU A 259 1.77 11.56 -6.33
CA LEU A 259 1.21 12.77 -6.93
C LEU A 259 2.27 13.88 -7.06
N PHE A 260 3.04 14.16 -6.01
CA PHE A 260 4.06 15.21 -6.06
C PHE A 260 5.15 14.90 -7.10
N ALA A 261 5.62 13.66 -7.15
CA ALA A 261 6.61 13.25 -8.13
C ALA A 261 6.06 13.33 -9.56
N SER A 262 4.80 12.91 -9.79
CA SER A 262 4.18 12.97 -11.11
C SER A 262 3.87 14.40 -11.57
N ILE A 263 3.41 15.28 -10.67
CA ILE A 263 3.12 16.69 -11.00
C ILE A 263 4.40 17.45 -11.38
N ARG A 264 5.53 17.10 -10.77
CA ARG A 264 6.84 17.70 -11.06
C ARG A 264 7.63 16.98 -12.16
N GLU A 265 7.02 16.00 -12.83
CA GLU A 265 7.67 15.18 -13.86
C GLU A 265 8.96 14.49 -13.39
N MET A 266 9.05 14.19 -12.09
CA MET A 266 10.20 13.54 -11.45
C MET A 266 10.07 12.01 -11.39
N THR A 267 9.21 11.42 -12.22
CA THR A 267 8.96 9.98 -12.23
C THR A 267 8.83 9.42 -13.63
N ALA A 268 9.38 8.23 -13.86
CA ALA A 268 9.22 7.47 -15.10
C ALA A 268 7.78 6.94 -15.28
N ASP A 269 6.99 6.87 -14.20
CA ASP A 269 5.59 6.44 -14.24
C ASP A 269 4.69 7.55 -14.79
N ARG A 270 4.59 7.63 -16.12
CA ARG A 270 3.78 8.65 -16.82
C ARG A 270 2.28 8.56 -16.51
N GLY A 271 1.80 7.37 -16.13
CA GLY A 271 0.38 7.12 -15.80
C GLY A 271 0.00 7.42 -14.34
N ALA A 272 0.98 7.59 -13.45
CA ALA A 272 0.74 7.72 -12.01
C ALA A 272 -0.23 8.84 -11.63
N LEU A 273 -0.12 10.02 -12.24
CA LEU A 273 -1.01 11.13 -11.91
C LEU A 273 -2.47 10.79 -12.20
N ALA A 274 -2.77 10.35 -13.43
CA ALA A 274 -4.13 9.96 -13.81
C ALA A 274 -4.62 8.77 -12.97
N ARG A 275 -3.79 7.75 -12.79
CA ARG A 275 -4.12 6.54 -12.01
C ARG A 275 -4.50 6.87 -10.58
N VAL A 276 -3.71 7.69 -9.89
CA VAL A 276 -4.01 8.08 -8.50
C VAL A 276 -5.25 8.98 -8.43
N MET A 277 -5.35 9.98 -9.31
CA MET A 277 -6.49 10.90 -9.30
C MET A 277 -7.81 10.17 -9.54
N VAL A 278 -7.87 9.30 -10.56
CA VAL A 278 -9.07 8.53 -10.92
C VAL A 278 -9.39 7.48 -9.86
N SER A 279 -8.39 6.70 -9.40
CA SER A 279 -8.66 5.57 -8.50
C SER A 279 -8.95 5.99 -7.05
N ARG A 280 -8.49 7.17 -6.61
CA ARG A 280 -8.59 7.62 -5.21
C ARG A 280 -9.63 8.72 -4.97
N ALA A 281 -10.16 9.34 -6.02
CA ALA A 281 -11.12 10.46 -5.92
C ALA A 281 -12.27 10.19 -4.94
N GLU A 282 -12.88 9.00 -4.97
CA GLU A 282 -14.02 8.64 -4.13
C GLU A 282 -13.66 7.81 -2.89
N ILE A 283 -12.37 7.63 -2.60
CA ILE A 283 -11.91 6.74 -1.52
C ILE A 283 -11.31 7.54 -0.36
N ASP A 284 -10.22 8.26 -0.62
CA ASP A 284 -9.43 8.92 0.42
C ASP A 284 -8.69 10.17 -0.06
N MET A 285 -9.21 10.82 -1.12
CA MET A 285 -8.60 12.02 -1.71
C MET A 285 -8.42 13.15 -0.68
N ASP A 286 -9.35 13.34 0.26
CA ASP A 286 -9.23 14.36 1.32
C ASP A 286 -8.04 14.10 2.27
N GLU A 287 -7.79 12.83 2.59
CA GLU A 287 -6.66 12.40 3.42
C GLU A 287 -5.34 12.58 2.67
N ILE A 288 -5.32 12.19 1.39
CA ILE A 288 -4.17 12.39 0.50
C ILE A 288 -3.83 13.88 0.39
N GLN A 289 -4.81 14.75 0.15
CA GLN A 289 -4.61 16.20 0.04
C GLN A 289 -4.05 16.82 1.33
N ARG A 290 -4.55 16.39 2.48
CA ARG A 290 -4.04 16.88 3.77
C ARG A 290 -2.60 16.44 4.01
N VAL A 291 -2.27 15.17 3.75
CA VAL A 291 -0.89 14.68 3.88
C VAL A 291 0.03 15.38 2.88
N PHE A 292 -0.42 15.58 1.65
CA PHE A 292 0.30 16.32 0.61
C PHE A 292 0.64 17.74 1.09
N ARG A 293 -0.34 18.49 1.61
CA ARG A 293 -0.14 19.84 2.14
C ARG A 293 0.84 19.87 3.30
N ILE A 294 0.69 18.98 4.29
CA ILE A 294 1.60 18.89 5.44
C ILE A 294 3.04 18.63 4.98
N LYS A 295 3.20 17.79 3.95
CA LYS A 295 4.51 17.31 3.51
C LYS A 295 5.24 18.29 2.59
N TYR A 296 4.52 18.97 1.71
CA TYR A 296 5.09 19.80 0.65
C TYR A 296 4.83 21.29 0.84
N GLY A 297 4.04 21.69 1.83
CA GLY A 297 3.74 23.10 2.13
C GLY A 297 2.87 23.80 1.08
N VAL A 298 2.31 23.06 0.13
CA VAL A 298 1.45 23.57 -0.94
C VAL A 298 0.22 22.70 -1.09
N GLU A 299 -0.92 23.29 -1.43
CA GLU A 299 -2.15 22.55 -1.70
C GLU A 299 -2.03 21.77 -3.02
N LEU A 300 -2.63 20.57 -3.09
CA LEU A 300 -2.60 19.73 -4.29
C LEU A 300 -3.14 20.48 -5.51
N ARG A 301 -4.24 21.23 -5.34
CA ARG A 301 -4.84 22.08 -6.37
C ARG A 301 -3.85 23.08 -6.93
N LYS A 302 -3.19 23.82 -6.04
CA LYS A 302 -2.21 24.83 -6.41
C LYS A 302 -1.02 24.19 -7.14
N ALA A 303 -0.53 23.05 -6.66
CA ALA A 303 0.53 22.32 -7.34
C ALA A 303 0.12 21.88 -8.77
N ILE A 304 -1.12 21.41 -8.96
CA ILE A 304 -1.68 21.09 -10.27
C ILE A 304 -1.73 22.33 -11.17
N CYS A 305 -2.25 23.46 -10.66
CA CYS A 305 -2.35 24.71 -11.42
C CYS A 305 -0.99 25.27 -11.84
N ASP A 306 -0.01 25.20 -10.94
CA ASP A 306 1.33 25.77 -11.14
C ASP A 306 2.17 24.92 -12.12
N SER A 307 1.95 23.60 -12.17
CA SER A 307 2.78 22.67 -12.97
C SER A 307 2.11 22.12 -14.23
N ILE A 308 0.78 22.09 -14.32
CA ILE A 308 0.06 21.55 -15.48
C ILE A 308 -0.49 22.70 -16.33
N PRO A 309 -0.24 22.72 -17.65
CA PRO A 309 -0.80 23.72 -18.54
C PRO A 309 -2.32 23.83 -18.45
N SER A 310 -2.85 25.02 -18.66
CA SER A 310 -4.29 25.23 -18.73
C SER A 310 -4.92 24.43 -19.86
N GLY A 311 -6.02 23.75 -19.55
CA GLY A 311 -6.81 23.00 -20.50
C GLY A 311 -7.59 21.89 -19.82
N ASP A 312 -8.35 21.18 -20.65
CA ASP A 312 -9.30 20.14 -20.32
C ASP A 312 -8.74 19.09 -19.35
N TYR A 313 -7.50 18.65 -19.57
CA TYR A 313 -6.84 17.69 -18.68
C TYR A 313 -6.67 18.23 -17.26
N ARG A 314 -6.25 19.49 -17.11
CA ARG A 314 -6.07 20.12 -15.81
C ARG A 314 -7.40 20.29 -15.11
N ASP A 315 -8.41 20.74 -15.83
CA ASP A 315 -9.76 20.95 -15.30
C ASP A 315 -10.37 19.63 -14.82
N PHE A 316 -10.16 18.54 -15.57
CA PHE A 316 -10.53 17.19 -15.15
C PHE A 316 -9.85 16.78 -13.84
N LEU A 317 -8.53 16.95 -13.71
CA LEU A 317 -7.81 16.62 -12.47
C LEU A 317 -8.30 17.47 -11.28
N LEU A 318 -8.57 18.75 -11.51
CA LEU A 318 -9.10 19.66 -10.49
C LEU A 318 -10.53 19.29 -10.08
N ALA A 319 -11.36 18.79 -11.00
CA ALA A 319 -12.68 18.25 -10.67
C ALA A 319 -12.56 17.02 -9.77
N LEU A 320 -11.68 16.08 -10.10
CA LEU A 320 -11.43 14.89 -9.26
C LEU A 320 -10.85 15.24 -7.89
N ALA A 321 -9.95 16.23 -7.80
CA ALA A 321 -9.44 16.72 -6.52
C ALA A 321 -10.53 17.38 -5.66
N ASN A 322 -11.67 17.78 -6.25
CA ASN A 322 -12.78 18.45 -5.55
C ASN A 322 -13.80 17.45 -5.04
N LYS A 323 -13.76 16.21 -5.54
CA LYS A 323 -14.52 15.13 -4.95
C LYS A 323 -14.01 14.91 -3.54
N THR A 324 -14.75 15.46 -2.59
CA THR A 324 -14.75 14.89 -1.26
C THR A 324 -15.32 13.49 -1.45
N ALA A 325 -14.55 12.45 -1.09
CA ALA A 325 -15.15 11.15 -0.89
C ALA A 325 -16.40 11.40 -0.04
N THR A 326 -17.58 10.91 -0.44
CA THR A 326 -18.80 11.06 0.36
C THR A 326 -18.43 10.61 1.75
N ALA A 327 -18.15 11.59 2.61
CA ALA A 327 -17.38 11.28 3.77
C ALA A 327 -18.26 10.34 4.58
N PRO A 328 -17.75 9.28 5.23
CA PRO A 328 -18.24 9.04 6.56
C PRO A 328 -17.93 10.37 7.26
N SER A 329 -18.93 11.26 7.31
CA SER A 329 -18.76 12.69 7.62
C SER A 329 -17.69 12.91 8.67
N LYS A 330 -16.98 14.04 8.60
CA LYS A 330 -16.09 14.56 9.66
C LYS A 330 -16.59 14.33 11.10
N ALA A 331 -17.90 14.15 11.33
CA ALA A 331 -18.42 13.52 12.54
C ALA A 331 -18.10 12.00 12.62
N SER A 332 -17.08 11.67 13.40
CA SER A 332 -17.00 10.36 14.06
C SER A 332 -18.30 10.11 14.85
N PHE A 333 -18.69 8.85 15.05
CA PHE A 333 -19.78 8.55 15.98
C PHE A 333 -19.37 9.02 17.37
N LYS A 334 -20.17 9.93 17.95
CA LYS A 334 -20.03 10.32 19.35
C LYS A 334 -20.38 9.12 20.24
N LYS A 335 -19.96 9.15 21.51
CA LYS A 335 -20.17 8.03 22.44
C LYS A 335 -21.66 7.69 22.63
N ASP A 336 -22.51 8.70 22.66
CA ASP A 336 -23.98 8.62 22.75
C ASP A 336 -24.65 8.09 21.47
N GLN A 337 -23.93 8.10 20.35
CA GLN A 337 -24.38 7.55 19.06
C GLN A 337 -23.96 6.09 18.87
N LEU A 338 -23.32 5.48 19.87
CA LEU A 338 -22.90 4.08 19.87
C LEU A 338 -23.72 3.30 20.91
N LYS A 339 -24.21 2.12 20.52
CA LYS A 339 -24.90 1.19 21.42
C LYS A 339 -24.10 -0.10 21.51
N VAL A 340 -23.90 -0.58 22.73
CA VAL A 340 -23.25 -1.85 23.04
C VAL A 340 -24.28 -2.70 23.80
N HIS A 341 -24.57 -3.88 23.28
CA HIS A 341 -25.55 -4.78 23.87
C HIS A 341 -25.02 -6.21 23.87
N LEU A 342 -25.00 -6.86 25.03
CA LEU A 342 -24.74 -8.29 25.14
C LEU A 342 -26.08 -9.01 25.23
N GLY A 343 -26.44 -9.76 24.19
CA GLY A 343 -27.68 -10.53 24.14
C GLY A 343 -27.66 -11.70 25.11
N SER A 344 -28.85 -12.19 25.49
CA SER A 344 -29.01 -13.39 26.32
C SER A 344 -28.43 -14.66 25.68
N ASN A 345 -28.31 -14.67 24.35
CA ASN A 345 -27.63 -15.68 23.55
C ASN A 345 -26.09 -15.60 23.61
N GLY A 346 -25.53 -14.66 24.38
CA GLY A 346 -24.09 -14.45 24.52
C GLY A 346 -23.45 -13.67 23.36
N VAL A 347 -24.22 -13.19 22.38
CA VAL A 347 -23.70 -12.41 21.26
C VAL A 347 -23.57 -10.95 21.67
N LEU A 348 -22.38 -10.38 21.48
CA LEU A 348 -22.14 -8.96 21.71
C LEU A 348 -22.38 -8.20 20.41
N THR A 349 -23.38 -7.33 20.43
CA THR A 349 -23.74 -6.43 19.34
C THR A 349 -23.24 -5.02 19.64
N VAL A 350 -22.48 -4.45 18.71
CA VAL A 350 -22.11 -3.03 18.72
C VAL A 350 -22.68 -2.37 17.49
N SER A 351 -23.52 -1.37 17.68
CA SER A 351 -24.08 -0.56 16.61
C SER A 351 -23.79 0.91 16.81
N GLY A 352 -23.89 1.67 15.73
CA GLY A 352 -23.85 3.13 15.78
C GLY A 352 -24.82 3.71 14.79
N GLU A 353 -25.49 4.79 15.19
CA GLU A 353 -26.44 5.51 14.35
C GLU A 353 -26.25 7.01 14.54
N ARG A 354 -26.13 7.75 13.44
CA ARG A 354 -26.05 9.21 13.48
C ARG A 354 -26.70 9.85 12.26
N PRO A 355 -27.22 11.07 12.39
CA PRO A 355 -27.71 11.84 11.25
C PRO A 355 -26.54 12.29 10.36
N LEU A 356 -26.80 12.38 9.06
CA LEU A 356 -26.02 13.10 8.07
C LEU A 356 -26.67 14.48 7.87
N GLU A 357 -25.93 15.50 7.40
CA GLU A 357 -26.56 16.77 7.02
C GLU A 357 -27.64 16.50 5.95
N GLY A 358 -28.91 16.71 6.29
CA GLY A 358 -30.09 16.30 5.52
C GLY A 358 -31.00 15.30 6.25
N THR A 359 -31.78 14.50 5.51
CA THR A 359 -32.70 13.48 6.05
C THR A 359 -32.07 12.08 6.21
N GLY A 360 -30.79 11.93 5.84
CA GLY A 360 -30.09 10.64 5.82
C GLY A 360 -29.51 10.22 7.18
N TRP A 361 -29.43 8.91 7.41
CA TRP A 361 -28.79 8.32 8.58
C TRP A 361 -27.61 7.43 8.16
N ILE A 362 -26.50 7.52 8.90
CA ILE A 362 -25.39 6.57 8.78
C ILE A 362 -25.50 5.58 9.93
N ARG A 363 -25.57 4.28 9.59
CA ARG A 363 -25.72 3.20 10.55
C ARG A 363 -24.68 2.10 10.33
N PHE A 364 -24.25 1.46 11.40
CA PHE A 364 -23.52 0.19 11.34
C PHE A 364 -23.98 -0.74 12.46
N ARG A 365 -23.81 -2.05 12.23
CA ARG A 365 -24.03 -3.11 13.22
C ARG A 365 -22.94 -4.16 13.06
N LYS A 366 -22.32 -4.56 14.17
CA LYS A 366 -21.32 -5.61 14.24
C LYS A 366 -21.63 -6.53 15.41
N GLU A 367 -21.50 -7.83 15.17
CA GLU A 367 -21.79 -8.89 16.14
C GLU A 367 -20.57 -9.78 16.30
N PHE A 368 -20.28 -10.18 17.52
CA PHE A 368 -19.13 -11.02 17.86
C PHE A 368 -19.39 -11.77 19.15
N ASN A 369 -18.73 -12.92 19.30
CA ASN A 369 -18.81 -13.75 20.49
C ASN A 369 -17.69 -13.31 21.48
N PRO A 370 -18.02 -12.64 22.60
CA PRO A 370 -17.02 -12.25 23.58
C PRO A 370 -16.49 -13.47 24.36
N PRO A 371 -15.31 -13.38 24.99
CA PRO A 371 -14.82 -14.40 25.91
C PRO A 371 -15.83 -14.70 27.03
N LYS A 372 -15.99 -15.98 27.39
CA LYS A 372 -16.96 -16.46 28.41
C LYS A 372 -16.74 -15.83 29.80
N ASP A 373 -15.52 -15.42 30.09
CA ASP A 373 -15.05 -14.83 31.34
C ASP A 373 -15.13 -13.29 31.35
N CYS A 374 -15.89 -12.66 30.45
CA CYS A 374 -15.95 -11.20 30.40
C CYS A 374 -16.81 -10.56 31.50
N LYS A 375 -16.46 -9.33 31.87
CA LYS A 375 -17.30 -8.45 32.69
C LYS A 375 -18.23 -7.66 31.77
N SER A 376 -19.45 -8.17 31.58
CA SER A 376 -20.48 -7.59 30.70
C SER A 376 -20.71 -6.09 30.91
N ASN A 377 -20.69 -5.64 32.17
CA ASN A 377 -21.02 -4.25 32.54
C ASN A 377 -19.88 -3.26 32.28
N GLU A 378 -18.66 -3.75 31.98
CA GLU A 378 -17.49 -2.91 31.73
C GLU A 378 -17.09 -2.88 30.24
N ILE A 379 -17.88 -3.52 29.38
CA ILE A 379 -17.64 -3.53 27.94
C ILE A 379 -17.87 -2.13 27.38
N ARG A 380 -16.87 -1.61 26.66
CA ARG A 380 -16.91 -0.26 26.08
C ARG A 380 -16.56 -0.29 24.62
N ALA A 381 -17.21 0.56 23.82
CA ALA A 381 -16.88 0.77 22.42
C ALA A 381 -16.56 2.25 22.17
N ARG A 382 -15.62 2.51 21.27
CA ARG A 382 -15.35 3.84 20.72
C ARG A 382 -15.12 3.74 19.22
N PHE A 383 -15.57 4.74 18.48
CA PHE A 383 -15.34 4.83 17.05
C PHE A 383 -14.46 6.06 16.79
N GLY A 384 -13.36 5.87 16.07
CA GLY A 384 -12.43 6.95 15.76
C GLY A 384 -11.52 6.59 14.59
N SER A 385 -11.24 7.58 13.73
CA SER A 385 -10.39 7.41 12.54
C SER A 385 -10.84 6.25 11.63
N GLY A 386 -12.16 6.03 11.52
CA GLY A 386 -12.74 4.94 10.72
C GLY A 386 -12.62 3.54 11.33
N ILE A 387 -12.14 3.42 12.57
CA ILE A 387 -11.95 2.14 13.27
C ILE A 387 -12.86 2.08 14.50
N LEU A 388 -13.55 0.95 14.66
CA LEU A 388 -14.29 0.60 15.89
C LEU A 388 -13.35 -0.12 16.85
N TYR A 389 -13.13 0.45 18.03
CA TYR A 389 -12.39 -0.18 19.12
C TYR A 389 -13.37 -0.70 20.16
N ILE A 390 -13.17 -1.94 20.59
CA ILE A 390 -14.03 -2.61 21.57
C ILE A 390 -13.14 -3.12 22.70
N THR A 391 -13.44 -2.71 23.92
CA THR A 391 -12.73 -3.13 25.14
C THR A 391 -13.64 -4.10 25.89
N ILE A 392 -13.17 -5.33 26.07
CA ILE A 392 -13.89 -6.40 26.78
C ILE A 392 -13.03 -6.83 27.98
N PRO A 393 -13.31 -6.32 29.20
CA PRO A 393 -12.55 -6.70 30.38
C PRO A 393 -12.83 -8.15 30.79
N LYS A 394 -11.79 -8.88 31.21
CA LYS A 394 -11.90 -10.24 31.72
C LYS A 394 -12.06 -10.25 33.24
N LYS A 395 -12.82 -11.20 33.77
CA LYS A 395 -12.87 -11.54 35.20
C LYS A 395 -11.56 -12.23 35.54
N VAL A 396 -10.75 -11.61 36.40
CA VAL A 396 -9.53 -12.24 36.92
C VAL A 396 -9.97 -13.28 37.94
N THR A 397 -9.90 -14.57 37.60
CA THR A 397 -9.86 -15.64 38.59
C THR A 397 -8.44 -15.71 39.16
N PRO A 398 -8.24 -15.59 40.48
CA PRO A 398 -6.93 -15.86 41.08
C PRO A 398 -6.59 -17.33 40.78
N LYS A 399 -5.50 -17.58 40.06
CA LYS A 399 -4.93 -18.93 39.99
C LYS A 399 -4.34 -19.26 41.36
N ALA A 400 -4.80 -20.34 41.98
CA ALA A 400 -4.13 -20.96 43.12
C ALA A 400 -2.69 -21.36 42.73
N PRO A 401 -1.72 -21.32 43.65
CA PRO A 401 -0.33 -21.67 43.35
C PRO A 401 -0.26 -23.15 42.93
N GLN A 402 0.16 -23.40 41.69
CA GLN A 402 0.46 -24.75 41.24
C GLN A 402 1.86 -25.14 41.74
N GLN A 403 1.91 -26.06 42.71
CA GLN A 403 3.12 -26.84 43.01
C GLN A 403 3.46 -27.70 41.79
N TYR A 404 4.67 -27.56 41.28
CA TYR A 404 5.22 -28.50 40.30
C TYR A 404 5.60 -29.80 41.03
N PRO A 405 5.18 -30.99 40.54
CA PRO A 405 5.69 -32.25 41.07
C PRO A 405 7.18 -32.40 40.73
N LEU A 406 7.99 -32.63 41.76
CA LEU A 406 9.36 -33.10 41.60
C LEU A 406 9.33 -34.52 41.02
N THR A 407 10.02 -34.74 39.90
CA THR A 407 10.33 -36.09 39.40
C THR A 407 11.32 -36.78 40.34
N PRO A 408 11.11 -38.05 40.72
CA PRO A 408 12.12 -38.80 41.46
C PRO A 408 13.23 -39.27 40.51
N VAL A 409 14.47 -38.99 40.89
CA VAL A 409 15.65 -39.73 40.44
C VAL A 409 15.65 -41.07 41.15
N GLN A 410 15.73 -42.18 40.42
CA GLN A 410 16.24 -43.45 40.97
C GLN A 410 16.92 -44.30 39.90
N GLN A 411 18.09 -44.80 40.32
CA GLN A 411 19.07 -45.58 39.57
C GLN A 411 18.71 -47.07 39.53
N ALA A 412 19.10 -47.71 38.41
CA ALA A 412 19.60 -49.08 38.21
C ALA A 412 19.01 -50.27 39.00
N SER A 413 18.58 -51.31 38.28
CA SER A 413 19.26 -52.62 38.24
C SER A 413 18.59 -53.65 37.30
N ALA A 414 19.42 -54.60 36.83
CA ALA A 414 19.27 -55.79 35.98
C ALA A 414 17.88 -56.50 35.91
N THR A 415 17.52 -57.32 34.91
CA THR A 415 18.27 -58.42 34.27
C THR A 415 17.50 -58.97 33.04
N SER A 416 18.25 -59.48 32.05
CA SER A 416 18.01 -60.66 31.19
C SER A 416 16.82 -60.81 30.22
N GLN A 417 17.23 -60.99 28.94
CA GLN A 417 16.80 -62.01 27.96
C GLN A 417 15.41 -61.91 27.30
N ASP A 418 15.38 -61.59 26.00
CA ASP A 418 15.18 -62.64 24.99
C ASP A 418 15.75 -62.24 23.61
N LYS A 419 16.14 -63.26 22.86
CA LYS A 419 16.88 -63.28 21.59
C LYS A 419 15.95 -63.17 20.37
N GLY A 420 16.53 -62.72 19.25
CA GLY A 420 16.07 -63.05 17.89
C GLY A 420 16.17 -61.85 16.94
N LYS A 421 17.33 -61.56 16.33
CA LYS A 421 17.71 -61.94 14.94
C LYS A 421 16.70 -61.43 13.88
N LEU A 422 17.06 -60.75 12.79
CA LEU A 422 18.32 -60.72 12.05
C LEU A 422 18.25 -59.63 10.94
N GLU A 423 19.40 -58.97 10.74
CA GLU A 423 19.97 -58.38 9.49
C GLU A 423 19.24 -57.27 8.71
N GLN A 424 19.83 -56.07 8.56
CA GLN A 424 21.08 -55.65 7.86
C GLN A 424 20.94 -55.49 6.34
N LYS A 425 21.17 -54.25 5.87
CA LYS A 425 22.27 -53.87 4.96
C LYS A 425 22.42 -52.34 5.03
N ILE A 426 23.52 -51.79 5.58
CA ILE A 426 24.86 -51.56 4.98
C ILE A 426 24.80 -50.47 3.87
N SER A 427 25.67 -49.46 3.77
CA SER A 427 26.79 -49.00 4.60
C SER A 427 27.41 -47.74 3.94
N SER A 428 27.93 -46.83 4.77
CA SER A 428 29.20 -46.08 4.68
C SER A 428 29.74 -45.47 3.37
N GLN A 429 30.27 -44.24 3.47
CA GLN A 429 31.70 -43.84 3.41
C GLN A 429 31.75 -42.28 3.37
N SER A 430 32.71 -41.51 3.88
CA SER A 430 34.14 -41.68 4.16
C SER A 430 34.57 -40.60 5.20
N LYS A 431 35.18 -40.95 6.34
CA LYS A 431 36.62 -40.94 6.71
C LYS A 431 37.33 -39.57 6.93
N LYS A 432 37.85 -39.47 8.17
CA LYS A 432 38.78 -38.50 8.79
C LYS A 432 40.16 -38.47 8.14
N VAL A 433 40.91 -37.37 8.35
CA VAL A 433 42.29 -37.38 8.92
C VAL A 433 42.51 -36.08 9.73
N ALA A 434 43.18 -36.21 10.87
CA ALA A 434 43.71 -35.13 11.72
C ALA A 434 45.24 -35.11 11.58
N ASP A 435 45.89 -33.95 11.77
CA ASP A 435 47.11 -33.88 12.57
C ASP A 435 47.54 -32.44 12.92
N THR A 436 48.32 -32.40 14.00
CA THR A 436 48.62 -31.32 14.94
C THR A 436 49.82 -30.47 14.50
N PHE A 437 49.83 -29.16 14.79
CA PHE A 437 51.07 -28.44 15.16
C PHE A 437 50.79 -27.32 16.18
N THR A 438 51.55 -27.37 17.26
CA THR A 438 51.60 -26.45 18.42
C THR A 438 52.65 -25.34 18.24
N ALA A 439 52.33 -24.10 18.66
CA ALA A 439 53.24 -23.14 19.32
C ALA A 439 52.43 -21.91 19.78
N LYS A 440 52.33 -21.62 21.10
CA LYS A 440 52.97 -20.51 21.85
C LYS A 440 52.79 -19.12 21.18
N GLN A 441 52.36 -18.04 21.83
CA GLN A 441 52.62 -17.57 23.20
C GLN A 441 51.81 -16.30 23.51
N SER A 442 51.61 -16.02 24.82
CA SER A 442 51.38 -14.71 25.51
C SER A 442 50.15 -13.88 25.09
N GLY A 443 49.16 -13.67 25.97
CA GLY A 443 49.17 -12.71 27.09
C GLY A 443 48.29 -11.51 26.67
N ALA A 444 47.24 -11.07 27.35
CA ALA A 444 47.14 -10.72 28.75
C ALA A 444 45.71 -10.89 29.27
N ARG A 445 45.63 -11.08 30.58
CA ARG A 445 44.43 -11.13 31.41
C ARG A 445 44.42 -9.82 32.19
N GLU A 446 43.38 -9.01 32.06
CA GLU A 446 43.02 -8.06 33.11
C GLU A 446 41.50 -8.05 33.29
N VAL A 447 41.13 -8.19 34.55
CA VAL A 447 39.80 -8.29 35.14
C VAL A 447 39.58 -6.99 35.94
N MET A 448 38.31 -6.71 36.26
CA MET A 448 37.84 -5.76 37.29
C MET A 448 37.85 -4.29 36.85
N THR A 449 36.84 -3.44 37.09
CA THR A 449 35.58 -3.53 37.84
C THR A 449 34.75 -2.28 37.51
N SER A 450 33.42 -2.38 37.58
CA SER A 450 32.54 -1.22 37.75
C SER A 450 32.69 -0.64 39.16
N PRO A 451 32.37 0.65 39.37
CA PRO A 451 31.30 0.92 40.32
C PRO A 451 30.27 1.94 39.84
N ASN A 452 29.12 1.81 40.49
CA ASN A 452 27.86 2.51 40.36
C ASN A 452 27.85 3.73 41.30
N GLU A 453 27.31 4.89 40.91
CA GLU A 453 26.60 5.78 41.86
C GLU A 453 25.74 6.86 41.17
N ASN A 454 24.58 7.11 41.81
CA ASN A 454 23.51 8.02 41.42
C ASN A 454 23.75 9.44 41.96
N VAL A 455 23.55 10.51 41.17
CA VAL A 455 23.09 11.83 41.68
C VAL A 455 22.23 12.54 40.61
N ALA A 456 21.23 13.28 41.09
CA ALA A 456 20.07 13.86 40.41
C ALA A 456 20.30 15.12 39.52
N LEU A 457 19.23 15.42 38.75
CA LEU A 457 18.96 16.52 37.81
C LEU A 457 19.50 17.93 38.11
N PRO A 458 19.71 18.73 37.04
CA PRO A 458 18.94 19.97 36.93
C PRO A 458 18.30 20.22 35.54
N LYS A 459 17.18 20.94 35.55
CA LYS A 459 16.36 21.39 34.41
C LYS A 459 17.08 22.43 33.55
N ALA A 460 17.05 22.29 32.22
CA ALA A 460 17.35 23.38 31.27
C ALA A 460 16.45 23.34 30.02
N ARG A 461 15.89 24.51 29.65
CA ARG A 461 15.00 24.77 28.49
C ARG A 461 15.76 24.73 27.15
N PRO A 462 15.06 24.53 26.00
CA PRO A 462 15.70 24.21 24.71
C PRO A 462 16.30 25.44 24.02
N LYS A 463 17.54 25.31 23.52
CA LYS A 463 18.17 26.25 22.60
C LYS A 463 17.68 25.98 21.16
N SER A 464 17.33 27.06 20.46
CA SER A 464 16.69 27.11 19.14
C SER A 464 17.49 26.49 17.99
N PHE A 465 16.77 25.79 17.10
CA PHE A 465 17.23 25.12 15.87
C PHE A 465 17.82 26.07 14.79
N ILE A 466 17.67 27.39 14.95
CA ILE A 466 18.01 28.39 13.92
C ILE A 466 19.53 28.63 13.77
N SER A 467 20.34 28.38 14.81
CA SER A 467 21.78 28.66 14.75
C SER A 467 22.59 27.61 13.96
N ARG A 468 22.09 26.37 13.80
CA ARG A 468 22.76 25.34 12.98
C ARG A 468 22.55 25.51 11.47
N LEU A 469 21.44 26.10 11.04
CA LEU A 469 21.13 26.32 9.61
C LEU A 469 21.95 27.44 8.96
N LYS A 470 22.50 28.38 9.73
CA LYS A 470 23.33 29.48 9.18
C LYS A 470 24.77 29.07 8.87
N MET A 471 25.33 28.04 9.52
CA MET A 471 26.67 27.55 9.18
C MET A 471 26.67 26.70 7.90
N GLU A 472 25.67 25.82 7.70
CA GLU A 472 25.65 24.93 6.53
C GLU A 472 25.40 25.65 5.19
N ARG A 473 24.73 26.81 5.21
CA ARG A 473 24.51 27.60 3.98
C ARG A 473 25.80 28.20 3.39
N LYS A 474 26.81 28.51 4.22
CA LYS A 474 28.08 29.07 3.73
C LYS A 474 28.98 28.00 3.09
N THR A 475 28.90 26.75 3.56
CA THR A 475 29.67 25.63 3.00
C THR A 475 29.06 25.10 1.71
N ALA A 476 27.72 25.05 1.60
CA ALA A 476 27.03 24.60 0.39
C ALA A 476 27.26 25.50 -0.83
N MET A 477 27.43 26.82 -0.63
CA MET A 477 27.65 27.77 -1.73
C MET A 477 29.03 27.62 -2.40
N LYS A 478 30.06 27.14 -1.68
CA LYS A 478 31.40 26.90 -2.26
C LYS A 478 31.48 25.60 -3.06
N VAL A 479 30.69 24.58 -2.71
CA VAL A 479 30.66 23.30 -3.44
C VAL A 479 29.86 23.43 -4.73
N GLY A 480 28.76 24.19 -4.73
CA GLY A 480 27.92 24.39 -5.92
C GLY A 480 28.64 25.09 -7.09
N ALA A 481 29.47 26.10 -6.79
CA ALA A 481 30.21 26.84 -7.83
C ALA A 481 31.30 25.97 -8.50
N SER A 482 31.91 25.04 -7.78
CA SER A 482 32.96 24.16 -8.33
C SER A 482 32.40 23.12 -9.29
N VAL A 483 31.18 22.61 -9.03
CA VAL A 483 30.55 21.58 -9.89
C VAL A 483 30.06 22.19 -11.22
N THR A 484 29.57 23.42 -11.20
CA THR A 484 29.14 24.13 -12.42
C THR A 484 30.32 24.48 -13.33
N VAL A 485 31.48 24.85 -12.76
CA VAL A 485 32.69 25.12 -13.56
C VAL A 485 33.22 23.84 -14.20
N LEU A 486 33.20 22.71 -13.48
CA LEU A 486 33.65 21.42 -14.02
C LEU A 486 32.74 20.94 -15.16
N ALA A 487 31.42 21.12 -15.02
CA ALA A 487 30.47 20.77 -16.09
C ALA A 487 30.68 21.64 -17.35
N LEU A 488 30.92 22.94 -17.18
CA LEU A 488 31.21 23.85 -18.30
C LEU A 488 32.53 23.47 -19.01
N LEU A 489 33.58 23.14 -18.25
CA LEU A 489 34.85 22.69 -18.82
C LEU A 489 34.69 21.37 -19.60
N PHE A 490 33.91 20.41 -19.08
CA PHE A 490 33.61 19.17 -19.81
C PHE A 490 32.82 19.43 -21.09
N THR A 491 31.83 20.32 -21.08
CA THR A 491 31.09 20.67 -22.29
C THR A 491 31.95 21.38 -23.33
N MET A 492 32.85 22.28 -22.91
CA MET A 492 33.79 22.95 -23.80
C MET A 492 34.81 21.97 -24.40
N LEU A 493 35.32 21.03 -23.59
CA LEU A 493 36.23 19.98 -24.07
C LEU A 493 35.54 19.05 -25.07
N PHE A 494 34.30 18.64 -24.79
CA PHE A 494 33.52 17.80 -25.70
C PHE A 494 33.20 18.52 -27.02
N TYR A 495 32.89 19.81 -26.95
CA TYR A 495 32.69 20.64 -28.14
C TYR A 495 33.98 20.79 -28.94
N ALA A 496 35.12 21.07 -28.27
CA ALA A 496 36.42 21.15 -28.92
C ALA A 496 36.80 19.83 -29.61
N ILE A 497 36.62 18.68 -28.96
CA ILE A 497 36.87 17.37 -29.57
C ILE A 497 35.99 17.19 -30.81
N LYS A 498 34.69 17.50 -30.72
CA LYS A 498 33.76 17.29 -31.84
C LYS A 498 34.05 18.21 -33.04
N VAL A 499 34.54 19.42 -32.80
CA VAL A 499 34.83 20.42 -33.84
C VAL A 499 36.22 20.22 -34.45
N TYR A 500 37.24 19.93 -33.63
CA TYR A 500 38.63 19.85 -34.09
C TYR A 500 39.08 18.44 -34.48
N ALA A 501 38.44 17.37 -33.98
CA ALA A 501 38.76 15.99 -34.42
C ALA A 501 38.62 15.77 -35.93
N PRO A 502 37.58 16.27 -36.64
CA PRO A 502 37.50 16.11 -38.09
C PRO A 502 38.48 17.01 -38.87
N ILE A 503 39.02 18.06 -38.25
CA ILE A 503 40.00 18.97 -38.89
C ILE A 503 41.41 18.38 -38.81
N ILE A 504 41.74 17.66 -37.74
CA ILE A 504 43.04 16.98 -37.56
C ILE A 504 43.15 15.69 -38.39
N MET A 505 42.01 15.09 -38.79
CA MET A 505 41.98 13.88 -39.63
C MET A 505 42.15 14.14 -41.14
N HIS A 506 42.31 15.42 -41.55
CA HIS A 506 42.45 15.82 -42.96
C HIS A 506 43.70 16.70 -43.23
N VAL A 507 44.67 16.69 -42.32
CA VAL A 507 46.05 17.17 -42.51
C VAL A 507 46.97 15.98 -42.26
#